data_AF-A0A378KTF6-F1
#
_entry.id   AF-A0A378KTF6-F1
#
_cell.length_a   1.000
_cell.length_b   1.000
_cell.length_c   1.000
_cell.angle_alpha   90.00
_cell.angle_beta   90.00
_cell.angle_gamma   90.00
#
_symmetry.space_group_name_H-M   'P 1'
#
loop_
_entity.id
_entity.type
_entity.pdbx_description
1 polymer ?
#
loop_
_entity_poly.entity_id
_entity_poly.type
_entity_poly.pdbx_seq_one_letter_code
_entity_poly.pdbx_strand_id
1 'polypeptide(L)'
;MEQDRYSINNKLYVLGIISLILALGLFFFSMYILPFLIWNLYYDVPDLVSNIIMFFENRYEYTEPASRVITWLIFFLPSLLAGYISYYISNYIDDQILGLAKKVSPELEKETTIEHQKEVKESLGLAAKIILLMILIVAVIFLLQIIIQSTA
;
A
#
# COMPACT_ATOMS: atom_id res chain seq x y z
N MET A 1 -8.23 -21.84 -13.15
CA MET A 1 -8.38 -20.37 -13.15
C MET A 1 -7.04 -19.64 -13.23
N GLU A 2 -6.04 -19.94 -12.40
CA GLU A 2 -4.73 -19.27 -12.48
C GLU A 2 -3.92 -19.63 -13.75
N GLN A 3 -4.05 -20.87 -14.23
CA GLN A 3 -3.33 -21.35 -15.42
C GLN A 3 -3.76 -20.62 -16.71
N ASP A 4 -5.02 -20.14 -16.79
CA ASP A 4 -5.51 -19.33 -17.92
C ASP A 4 -5.02 -17.87 -17.84
N ARG A 5 -4.90 -17.30 -16.62
CA ARG A 5 -4.32 -15.96 -16.41
C ARG A 5 -2.86 -15.90 -16.89
N TYR A 6 -2.11 -16.96 -16.60
CA TYR A 6 -0.70 -17.07 -17.00
C TYR A 6 -0.50 -17.30 -18.51
N SER A 7 -1.39 -18.07 -19.15
CA SER A 7 -1.26 -18.43 -20.57
C SER A 7 -1.61 -17.29 -21.53
N ILE A 8 -2.51 -16.39 -21.13
CA ILE A 8 -3.01 -15.29 -21.98
C ILE A 8 -2.04 -14.10 -22.01
N ASN A 9 -1.42 -13.73 -20.88
CA ASN A 9 -0.52 -12.56 -20.81
C ASN A 9 0.56 -12.71 -19.71
N ASN A 10 1.41 -13.73 -19.83
CA ASN A 10 2.48 -14.08 -18.89
C ASN A 10 3.31 -12.86 -18.40
N LYS A 11 3.74 -11.98 -19.32
CA LYS A 11 4.57 -10.81 -18.96
C LYS A 11 3.86 -9.80 -18.06
N LEU A 12 2.59 -9.49 -18.34
CA LEU A 12 1.80 -8.58 -17.50
C LEU A 12 1.47 -9.22 -16.15
N TYR A 13 1.16 -10.52 -16.13
CA TYR A 13 0.90 -11.24 -14.90
C TYR A 13 2.10 -11.23 -13.95
N VAL A 14 3.30 -11.53 -14.47
CA VAL A 14 4.56 -11.46 -13.70
C VAL A 14 4.83 -10.04 -13.21
N LEU A 15 4.61 -9.03 -14.06
CA LEU A 15 4.76 -7.62 -13.67
C LEU A 15 3.80 -7.23 -12.54
N GLY A 16 2.54 -7.68 -12.62
CA GLY A 16 1.53 -7.47 -11.57
C GLY A 16 1.99 -8.04 -10.23
N ILE A 17 2.48 -9.28 -10.22
CA ILE A 17 3.00 -9.92 -9.00
C ILE A 17 4.21 -9.18 -8.44
N ILE A 18 5.19 -8.80 -9.28
CA ILE A 18 6.37 -8.04 -8.83
C ILE A 18 5.94 -6.70 -8.24
N SER A 19 5.01 -5.99 -8.89
CA SER A 19 4.46 -4.73 -8.40
C SER A 19 3.75 -4.91 -7.06
N LEU A 20 3.01 -6.01 -6.88
CA LEU A 20 2.33 -6.33 -5.63
C LEU A 20 3.33 -6.59 -4.49
N ILE A 21 4.35 -7.41 -4.74
CA ILE A 21 5.39 -7.74 -3.75
C ILE A 21 6.13 -6.47 -3.34
N LEU A 22 6.48 -5.62 -4.32
CA LEU A 22 7.16 -4.35 -4.06
C LEU A 22 6.27 -3.39 -3.26
N ALA A 23 4.97 -3.31 -3.60
CA ALA A 23 4.00 -2.53 -2.84
C ALA A 23 3.92 -2.98 -1.38
N LEU A 24 3.72 -4.27 -1.15
CA LEU A 24 3.63 -4.85 0.20
C LEU A 24 4.93 -4.66 0.98
N GLY A 25 6.08 -4.93 0.36
CA GLY A 25 7.38 -4.79 1.00
C GLY A 25 7.64 -3.35 1.45
N LEU A 26 7.41 -2.38 0.57
CA LEU A 26 7.57 -0.96 0.91
C LEU A 26 6.52 -0.48 1.91
N PHE A 27 5.28 -0.96 1.82
CA PHE A 27 4.22 -0.61 2.75
C PHE A 27 4.53 -1.11 4.16
N PHE A 28 4.89 -2.39 4.31
CA PHE A 28 5.26 -2.94 5.62
C PHE A 28 6.52 -2.29 6.16
N PHE A 29 7.51 -1.99 5.31
CA PHE A 29 8.70 -1.25 5.73
C PHE A 29 8.34 0.16 6.21
N SER A 30 7.49 0.87 5.46
CA SER A 30 6.99 2.20 5.82
C SER A 30 6.22 2.20 7.16
N MET A 31 5.43 1.16 7.43
CA MET A 31 4.78 0.98 8.73
C MET A 31 5.75 0.58 9.83
N TYR A 32 6.75 -0.24 9.51
CA TYR A 32 7.76 -0.67 10.46
C TYR A 32 8.59 0.49 11.00
N ILE A 33 8.93 1.49 10.17
CA ILE A 33 9.73 2.65 10.59
C ILE A 33 8.89 3.76 11.23
N LEU A 34 7.58 3.76 11.02
CA LEU A 34 6.68 4.83 11.48
C LEU A 34 6.73 5.04 13.02
N PRO A 35 6.77 3.99 13.88
CA PRO A 35 6.92 4.18 15.32
C PRO A 35 8.23 4.85 15.74
N PHE A 36 9.33 4.54 15.05
CA PHE A 36 10.60 5.24 15.24
C PHE A 36 10.50 6.71 14.85
N LEU A 37 9.87 7.03 13.71
CA LEU A 37 9.78 8.40 13.20
C LEU A 37 8.87 9.30 14.05
N ILE A 38 7.76 8.77 14.59
CA ILE A 38 6.80 9.56 15.38
C ILE A 38 7.21 9.61 16.86
N TRP A 39 7.62 8.49 17.45
CA TRP A 39 7.84 8.36 18.90
C TRP A 39 9.30 8.25 19.33
N ASN A 40 10.25 8.23 18.39
CA ASN A 40 11.66 7.95 18.70
C ASN A 40 11.82 6.64 19.47
N LEU A 41 10.99 5.63 19.16
CA LEU A 41 11.13 4.31 19.77
C LEU A 41 12.45 3.68 19.32
N TYR A 42 13.26 3.28 20.28
CA TYR A 42 14.53 2.63 20.04
C TYR A 42 14.33 1.12 19.85
N TYR A 43 14.52 0.67 18.62
CA TYR A 43 14.58 -0.73 18.20
C TYR A 43 15.50 -0.80 16.96
N ASP A 44 15.67 -2.00 16.39
CA ASP A 44 16.60 -2.24 15.28
C ASP A 44 16.07 -1.69 13.94
N VAL A 45 16.00 -0.37 13.83
CA VAL A 45 15.70 0.33 12.59
C VAL A 45 16.95 0.37 11.72
N PRO A 46 16.87 0.03 10.43
CA PRO A 46 18.03 0.11 9.54
C PRO A 46 18.63 1.52 9.51
N ASP A 47 19.96 1.59 9.58
CA ASP A 47 20.72 2.85 9.51
C ASP A 47 20.41 3.69 8.27
N LEU A 48 19.94 3.04 7.20
CA LEU A 48 19.43 3.71 6.00
C LEU A 48 18.41 4.80 6.33
N VAL A 49 17.49 4.55 7.27
CA VAL A 49 16.44 5.50 7.66
C VAL A 49 17.06 6.73 8.30
N SER A 50 17.95 6.54 9.28
CA SER A 50 18.68 7.61 9.95
C SER A 50 19.56 8.41 8.99
N ASN A 51 20.22 7.74 8.05
CA ASN A 51 21.03 8.39 7.02
C ASN A 51 20.19 9.28 6.08
N ILE A 52 18.97 8.86 5.72
CA ILE A 52 18.07 9.66 4.89
C ILE A 52 17.57 10.88 5.67
N ILE A 53 17.21 10.73 6.95
CA ILE A 53 16.81 11.86 7.82
C ILE A 53 17.95 12.88 7.90
N MET A 54 19.15 12.42 8.25
CA MET A 54 20.34 13.27 8.34
C MET A 54 20.68 13.92 7.00
N PHE A 55 20.46 13.22 5.87
CA PHE A 55 20.66 13.80 4.55
C PHE A 55 19.74 15.01 4.33
N PHE A 56 18.46 14.91 4.70
CA PHE A 56 17.53 16.04 4.56
C PHE A 56 17.82 17.19 5.52
N GLU A 57 18.18 16.88 6.77
CA GLU A 57 18.58 17.89 7.75
C GLU A 57 19.84 18.65 7.30
N ASN A 58 20.89 17.92 6.90
CA ASN A 58 22.17 18.53 6.58
C ASN A 58 22.22 19.17 5.19
N ARG A 59 21.54 18.59 4.19
CA ARG A 59 21.64 19.05 2.80
C ARG A 59 20.62 20.13 2.47
N TYR A 60 19.43 20.07 3.07
CA TYR A 60 18.31 20.94 2.75
C TYR A 60 17.88 21.83 3.92
N GLU A 61 18.58 21.76 5.06
CA GLU A 61 18.28 22.52 6.28
C GLU A 61 16.84 22.31 6.75
N TYR A 62 16.29 21.12 6.51
CA TYR A 62 14.95 20.78 6.95
C TYR A 62 14.91 20.57 8.46
N THR A 63 13.79 20.96 9.07
CA THR A 63 13.54 20.70 10.48
C THR A 63 13.43 19.19 10.73
N GLU A 64 13.86 18.74 11.91
CA GLU A 64 13.82 17.33 12.31
C GLU A 64 12.45 16.66 12.05
N PRO A 65 11.28 17.29 12.37
CA PRO A 65 9.99 16.69 12.03
C PRO A 65 9.75 16.58 10.51
N ALA A 66 10.15 17.58 9.72
CA ALA A 66 9.96 17.57 8.28
C ALA A 66 10.80 16.48 7.61
N SER A 67 12.06 16.33 8.02
CA SER A 67 12.98 15.29 7.52
C SER A 67 12.45 13.89 7.76
N ARG A 68 11.84 13.64 8.93
CA ARG A 68 11.20 12.36 9.26
C ARG A 68 9.97 12.07 8.41
N VAL A 69 9.09 13.06 8.22
CA VAL A 69 7.90 12.91 7.37
C VAL A 69 8.30 12.64 5.91
N ILE A 70 9.28 13.37 5.39
CA ILE A 70 9.77 13.18 4.02
C ILE A 70 10.40 11.78 3.87
N THR A 71 11.20 11.36 4.84
CA THR A 71 11.79 10.01 4.87
C THR A 71 10.70 8.93 4.83
N TRP A 72 9.62 9.10 5.61
CA TRP A 72 8.48 8.19 5.58
C TRP A 72 7.80 8.15 4.21
N LEU A 73 7.55 9.32 3.61
CA LEU A 73 6.89 9.47 2.31
C LEU A 73 7.65 8.79 1.17
N ILE A 74 9.00 8.75 1.22
CA ILE A 74 9.84 8.07 0.23
C ILE A 74 9.53 6.58 0.15
N PHE A 75 9.16 5.93 1.24
CA PHE A 75 8.76 4.52 1.24
C PHE A 75 7.26 4.36 1.05
N PHE A 76 6.46 5.24 1.67
CA PHE A 76 5.01 5.14 1.65
C PHE A 76 4.42 5.40 0.26
N LEU A 77 4.82 6.48 -0.43
CA LEU A 77 4.22 6.86 -1.71
C LEU A 77 4.50 5.84 -2.82
N PRO A 78 5.74 5.35 -3.02
CA PRO A 78 5.99 4.31 -4.02
C PRO A 78 5.26 3.00 -3.70
N SER A 79 5.01 2.69 -2.42
CA SER A 79 4.21 1.53 -2.03
C SER A 79 2.77 1.61 -2.56
N LEU A 80 2.14 2.79 -2.41
CA LEU A 80 0.79 3.03 -2.91
C LEU A 80 0.75 3.00 -4.44
N LEU A 81 1.74 3.62 -5.10
CA LEU A 81 1.82 3.63 -6.56
C LEU A 81 1.98 2.20 -7.12
N ALA A 82 2.88 1.41 -6.56
CA ALA A 82 3.07 0.01 -6.96
C ALA A 82 1.82 -0.84 -6.69
N GLY A 83 1.12 -0.59 -5.58
CA GLY A 83 -0.15 -1.27 -5.26
C GLY A 83 -1.25 -0.92 -6.27
N TYR A 84 -1.35 0.35 -6.64
CA TYR A 84 -2.28 0.82 -7.66
C TYR A 84 -2.00 0.20 -9.04
N ILE A 85 -0.73 0.14 -9.45
CA ILE A 85 -0.31 -0.50 -10.70
C ILE A 85 -0.67 -1.99 -10.69
N SER A 86 -0.40 -2.68 -9.58
CA SER A 86 -0.77 -4.09 -9.43
C SER A 86 -2.27 -4.31 -9.56
N TYR A 87 -3.08 -3.46 -8.92
CA TYR A 87 -4.53 -3.51 -8.99
C TYR A 87 -5.02 -3.29 -10.43
N TYR A 88 -4.48 -2.29 -11.11
CA TYR A 88 -4.82 -1.99 -12.50
C TYR A 88 -4.50 -3.17 -13.43
N ILE A 89 -3.30 -3.76 -13.29
CA ILE A 89 -2.87 -4.92 -14.08
C ILE A 89 -3.77 -6.12 -13.81
N SER A 90 -4.11 -6.39 -12.54
CA SER A 90 -4.99 -7.50 -12.17
C SER A 90 -6.36 -7.37 -12.83
N ASN A 91 -6.97 -6.19 -12.74
CA ASN A 91 -8.27 -5.94 -13.37
C ASN A 91 -8.21 -6.05 -14.90
N TYR A 92 -7.14 -5.54 -15.51
CA TYR A 92 -6.95 -5.62 -16.96
C TYR A 92 -6.80 -7.06 -17.46
N ILE A 93 -6.14 -7.93 -16.70
CA ILE A 93 -6.03 -9.37 -17.01
C ILE A 93 -7.40 -10.04 -16.87
N ASP A 94 -8.13 -9.72 -15.80
CA ASP A 94 -9.44 -10.30 -15.53
C ASP A 94 -10.47 -9.91 -16.61
N ASP A 95 -10.48 -8.65 -17.03
CA ASP A 95 -11.32 -8.16 -18.13
C ASP A 95 -11.00 -8.85 -19.47
N GLN A 96 -9.73 -9.14 -19.75
CA GLN A 96 -9.35 -9.89 -20.95
C GLN A 96 -9.84 -11.33 -20.92
N ILE A 97 -9.75 -12.00 -19.77
CA ILE A 97 -10.22 -13.37 -19.59
C ILE A 97 -11.75 -13.43 -19.72
N LEU A 98 -12.45 -12.47 -19.10
CA LEU A 98 -13.90 -12.33 -19.19
C LEU A 98 -14.34 -12.03 -20.63
N GLY A 99 -13.63 -11.15 -21.34
CA GLY A 99 -13.88 -10.85 -22.76
C GLY A 99 -13.67 -12.04 -23.70
N LEU A 100 -12.72 -12.93 -23.37
CA LEU A 100 -12.48 -14.18 -24.09
C LEU A 100 -13.55 -15.25 -23.75
N ALA A 101 -13.97 -15.33 -22.48
CA ALA A 101 -15.04 -16.24 -22.03
C ALA A 101 -16.43 -15.85 -22.57
N LYS A 102 -16.69 -14.56 -22.77
CA LYS A 102 -17.94 -14.03 -23.35
C LYS A 102 -18.23 -14.52 -24.78
N LYS A 103 -17.21 -14.97 -25.51
CA LYS A 103 -17.40 -15.61 -26.82
C LYS A 103 -17.92 -17.06 -26.73
N VAL A 104 -17.96 -17.67 -25.54
CA VAL A 104 -18.16 -19.12 -25.38
C VAL A 104 -19.55 -19.51 -24.83
N SER A 105 -20.24 -18.70 -24.02
CA SER A 105 -21.67 -18.91 -23.70
C SER A 105 -22.28 -17.76 -22.87
N PRO A 106 -23.47 -17.22 -23.22
CA PRO A 106 -24.10 -16.08 -22.53
C PRO A 106 -24.93 -16.43 -21.26
N GLU A 107 -25.16 -17.70 -20.94
CA GLU A 107 -26.08 -18.09 -19.85
C GLU A 107 -25.41 -18.26 -18.47
N LEU A 108 -24.08 -18.47 -18.41
CA LEU A 108 -23.30 -18.55 -17.16
C LEU A 108 -22.81 -17.17 -16.65
N GLU A 109 -23.06 -16.11 -17.44
CA GLU A 109 -22.42 -14.78 -17.38
C GLU A 109 -22.97 -13.88 -16.26
N LYS A 110 -24.20 -14.11 -15.78
CA LYS A 110 -24.84 -13.23 -14.79
C LYS A 110 -24.52 -13.57 -13.33
N GLU A 111 -24.31 -14.84 -12.99
CA GLU A 111 -24.09 -15.22 -11.58
C GLU A 111 -22.64 -14.97 -11.13
N THR A 112 -21.65 -15.33 -11.97
CA THR A 112 -20.22 -15.22 -11.62
C THR A 112 -19.71 -13.77 -11.59
N THR A 113 -20.18 -12.92 -12.50
CA THR A 113 -19.75 -11.49 -12.56
C THR A 113 -20.29 -10.67 -11.38
N ILE A 114 -21.47 -11.02 -10.86
CA ILE A 114 -22.10 -10.35 -9.72
C ILE A 114 -21.40 -10.75 -8.41
N GLU A 115 -21.03 -12.03 -8.24
CA GLU A 115 -20.30 -12.49 -7.05
C GLU A 115 -18.91 -11.88 -6.92
N HIS A 116 -18.14 -11.83 -8.01
CA HIS A 116 -16.76 -11.34 -7.93
C HIS A 116 -16.68 -9.82 -7.72
N GLN A 117 -17.60 -9.04 -8.31
CA GLN A 117 -17.73 -7.60 -8.00
C GLN A 117 -18.15 -7.34 -6.54
N LYS A 118 -18.85 -8.29 -5.92
CA LYS A 118 -19.26 -8.22 -4.52
C LYS A 118 -18.08 -8.53 -3.59
N GLU A 119 -17.29 -9.57 -3.89
CA GLU A 119 -16.09 -9.93 -3.11
C GLU A 119 -14.99 -8.86 -3.15
N VAL A 120 -14.76 -8.22 -4.31
CA VAL A 120 -13.79 -7.11 -4.42
C VAL A 120 -14.28 -5.89 -3.65
N LYS A 121 -15.58 -5.57 -3.70
CA LYS A 121 -16.17 -4.50 -2.88
C LYS A 121 -16.03 -4.79 -1.37
N GLU A 122 -16.20 -6.04 -0.96
CA GLU A 122 -16.06 -6.44 0.44
C GLU A 122 -14.59 -6.36 0.91
N SER A 123 -13.65 -6.80 0.08
CA SER A 123 -12.20 -6.73 0.38
C SER A 123 -11.69 -5.28 0.45
N LEU A 124 -12.16 -4.41 -0.43
CA LEU A 124 -11.81 -2.98 -0.43
C LEU A 124 -12.42 -2.26 0.79
N GLY A 125 -13.61 -2.68 1.23
CA GLY A 125 -14.21 -2.21 2.48
C GLY A 125 -13.40 -2.59 3.71
N LEU A 126 -12.82 -3.80 3.74
CA LEU A 126 -11.90 -4.22 4.81
C LEU A 126 -10.59 -3.44 4.77
N ALA A 127 -9.98 -3.27 3.60
CA ALA A 127 -8.75 -2.47 3.45
C ALA A 127 -8.97 -0.99 3.84
N ALA A 128 -10.08 -0.38 3.43
CA ALA A 128 -10.45 0.98 3.82
C ALA A 128 -10.66 1.09 5.33
N LYS A 129 -11.28 0.09 5.97
CA LYS A 129 -11.41 0.04 7.44
C LYS A 129 -10.07 -0.07 8.14
N ILE A 130 -9.13 -0.85 7.61
CA ILE A 130 -7.78 -0.98 8.15
C ILE A 130 -7.04 0.37 8.04
N ILE A 131 -7.10 1.03 6.88
CA ILE A 131 -6.50 2.35 6.68
C ILE A 131 -7.13 3.40 7.60
N LEU A 132 -8.45 3.41 7.74
CA LEU A 132 -9.17 4.31 8.66
C LEU A 132 -8.74 4.06 10.12
N LEU A 133 -8.67 2.80 10.56
CA LEU A 133 -8.22 2.43 11.89
C LEU A 133 -6.78 2.91 12.14
N MET A 134 -5.93 2.74 11.14
CA MET A 134 -4.54 3.22 11.16
C MET A 134 -4.44 4.74 11.34
N ILE A 135 -5.23 5.51 10.57
CA ILE A 135 -5.29 6.97 10.69
C ILE A 135 -5.82 7.35 12.08
N LEU A 136 -6.82 6.64 12.60
CA LEU A 136 -7.38 6.88 13.93
C LEU A 136 -6.33 6.67 15.04
N ILE A 137 -5.54 5.60 14.94
CA ILE A 137 -4.44 5.34 15.89
C ILE A 137 -3.44 6.50 15.87
N VAL A 138 -3.00 6.93 14.69
CA VAL A 138 -2.07 8.07 14.56
C VAL A 138 -2.70 9.35 15.14
N ALA A 139 -3.98 9.62 14.88
CA ALA A 139 -4.69 10.78 15.40
C ALA A 139 -4.80 10.77 16.93
N VAL A 140 -5.16 9.63 17.53
CA VAL A 140 -5.21 9.46 18.99
C VAL A 140 -3.85 9.75 19.60
N ILE A 141 -2.78 9.23 18.99
CA ILE A 141 -1.46 9.42 19.54
C ILE A 141 -0.98 10.88 19.37
N PHE A 142 -1.33 11.52 18.25
CA PHE A 142 -1.07 12.95 18.05
C PHE A 142 -1.80 13.83 19.08
N LEU A 143 -3.05 13.48 19.41
CA LEU A 143 -3.82 14.16 20.46
C LEU A 143 -3.18 13.96 21.85
N LEU A 144 -2.73 12.74 22.17
CA LEU A 144 -2.00 12.47 23.41
C LEU A 144 -0.72 13.29 23.50
N GLN A 145 0.04 13.39 22.39
CA GLN A 145 1.24 14.22 22.32
C GLN A 145 0.93 15.70 22.57
N ILE A 146 -0.13 16.25 21.98
CA ILE A 146 -0.57 17.63 22.23
C ILE A 146 -0.92 17.84 23.69
N ILE A 147 -1.68 16.91 24.30
CA ILE A 147 -2.09 17.02 25.70
C ILE A 147 -0.86 17.04 26.62
N ILE A 148 0.09 16.14 26.40
CA ILE A 148 1.34 16.07 27.16
C ILE A 148 2.16 17.36 26.99
N GLN A 149 2.33 17.85 25.77
CA GLN A 149 3.06 19.10 25.52
C GLN A 149 2.35 20.34 26.07
N SER A 150 1.02 20.34 26.15
CA SER A 150 0.25 21.47 26.73
C SER A 150 0.23 21.46 28.26
N THR A 151 0.55 20.32 28.88
CA THR A 151 0.53 20.12 30.34
C THR A 151 1.93 20.19 30.96
N ALA A 152 2.99 20.12 30.14
CA ALA A 152 4.39 20.30 30.52
C ALA A 152 4.83 21.77 30.35
#